data_AF-A0A1G1WCN9-F1
#
_entry.id   AF-A0A1G1WCN9-F1
#
_cell.length_a   1.000
_cell.length_b   1.000
_cell.length_c   1.000
_cell.angle_alpha   90.00
_cell.angle_beta   90.00
_cell.angle_gamma   90.00
#
_symmetry.space_group_name_H-M   'P 1'
#
loop_
_entity.id
_entity.type
_entity.pdbx_description
1 polymer ?
#
loop_
_entity_poly.entity_id
_entity_poly.type
_entity_poly.pdbx_seq_one_letter_code
_entity_poly.pdbx_strand_id
1 'polypeptide(L)' 'MEKKQENKVTDEEIRKLVIERLKTLPSDRKISIGSDGDFSRDQLITAVEKENDVGRKIIDVQLEFLRSLKEGILPDE' A
#
# COMPACT_ATOMS: atom_id res chain seq x y z
N MET A 1 -36.94 -6.91 1.88
CA MET A 1 -35.61 -7.54 2.04
C MET A 1 -34.66 -6.82 1.09
N GLU A 2 -33.97 -5.80 1.57
CA GLU A 2 -32.97 -5.09 0.77
C GLU A 2 -31.75 -6.00 0.60
N LYS A 3 -31.38 -6.27 -0.66
CA LYS A 3 -30.16 -7.00 -0.97
C LYS A 3 -28.97 -6.12 -0.59
N LYS A 4 -28.20 -6.52 0.42
CA LYS A 4 -26.90 -5.94 0.74
C LYS A 4 -26.01 -6.15 -0.50
N GLN A 5 -25.73 -5.09 -1.27
CA GLN A 5 -24.77 -5.15 -2.36
C GLN A 5 -23.40 -5.49 -1.75
N GLU A 6 -22.82 -6.63 -2.13
CA GLU A 6 -21.40 -6.89 -1.90
C GLU A 6 -20.61 -5.90 -2.77
N ASN A 7 -20.25 -4.75 -2.22
CA ASN A 7 -19.23 -3.89 -2.82
C ASN A 7 -17.89 -4.63 -2.75
N LYS A 8 -17.55 -5.36 -3.82
CA LYS A 8 -16.22 -5.94 -3.99
C LYS A 8 -15.27 -4.81 -4.36
N VAL A 9 -14.28 -4.56 -3.49
CA VAL A 9 -13.17 -3.65 -3.79
C VAL A 9 -12.32 -4.28 -4.90
N THR A 10 -12.05 -3.52 -5.94
CA THR A 10 -11.23 -3.95 -7.07
C THR A 10 -9.73 -3.77 -6.79
N ASP A 11 -8.88 -4.53 -7.48
CA ASP A 11 -7.43 -4.37 -7.39
C ASP A 11 -6.98 -2.96 -7.79
N GLU A 12 -7.67 -2.33 -8.74
CA GLU A 12 -7.39 -0.96 -9.15
C GLU A 12 -7.68 0.05 -8.02
N GLU A 13 -8.79 -0.12 -7.30
CA GLU A 13 -9.10 0.70 -6.13
C GLU A 13 -8.08 0.50 -5.00
N ILE A 14 -7.61 -0.73 -4.79
CA ILE A 14 -6.54 -1.04 -3.84
C ILE A 14 -5.25 -0.31 -4.24
N ARG A 15 -4.82 -0.42 -5.50
CA ARG A 15 -3.60 0.27 -5.98
C ARG A 15 -3.74 1.78 -5.82
N LYS A 16 -4.90 2.34 -6.18
CA LYS A 16 -5.17 3.78 -6.02
C LYS A 16 -5.08 4.20 -4.56
N LEU A 17 -5.66 3.44 -3.64
CA LEU A 17 -5.56 3.70 -2.20
C LEU A 17 -4.10 3.72 -1.72
N VAL A 18 -3.29 2.73 -2.13
CA VAL A 18 -1.88 2.65 -1.78
C VAL A 18 -1.10 3.84 -2.34
N ILE A 19 -1.33 4.22 -3.59
CA ILE A 19 -0.71 5.39 -4.23
C ILE A 19 -1.06 6.68 -3.48
N GLU A 20 -2.32 6.89 -3.12
CA GLU A 20 -2.74 8.09 -2.38
C GLU A 20 -2.10 8.15 -0.99
N ARG A 21 -1.94 7.01 -0.30
CA ARG A 21 -1.18 6.96 0.96
C ARG A 21 0.30 7.32 0.76
N LEU A 22 0.95 6.79 -0.26
CA LEU A 22 2.35 7.12 -0.56
C LEU A 22 2.53 8.63 -0.85
N LYS A 23 1.58 9.27 -1.54
CA LYS A 23 1.62 10.71 -1.83
C LYS A 23 1.63 11.58 -0.57
N THR A 24 1.12 11.10 0.56
CA THR A 24 1.16 11.81 1.84
C THR A 24 2.56 11.89 2.45
N LEU A 25 3.50 11.06 1.97
CA LEU A 25 4.88 11.07 2.44
C LEU A 25 5.64 12.30 1.90
N PRO A 26 6.54 12.88 2.71
CA PRO A 26 7.49 13.89 2.24
C PRO A 26 8.32 13.37 1.07
N SER A 27 8.58 14.22 0.07
CA SER A 27 9.33 13.85 -1.14
C SER A 27 10.81 13.55 -0.90
N ASP A 28 11.37 14.03 0.21
CA ASP A 28 12.75 13.82 0.64
C ASP A 28 12.95 12.54 1.47
N ARG A 29 11.87 11.87 1.88
CA ARG A 29 11.94 10.58 2.58
C ARG A 29 12.30 9.45 1.61
N LYS A 30 13.23 8.60 2.05
CA LYS A 30 13.49 7.29 1.46
C LYS A 30 12.97 6.20 2.37
N ILE A 31 12.43 5.15 1.77
CA ILE A 31 11.99 3.95 2.46
C ILE A 31 12.91 2.81 2.05
N SER A 32 13.47 2.13 3.04
CA SER A 32 14.28 0.94 2.81
C SER A 32 13.40 -0.29 2.71
N ILE A 33 13.56 -1.06 1.64
CA ILE A 33 12.78 -2.27 1.36
C ILE A 33 13.72 -3.48 1.48
N GLY A 34 14.11 -3.82 2.71
CA GLY A 34 15.00 -4.95 2.99
C GLY A 34 16.24 -4.98 2.10
N SER A 35 16.48 -6.09 1.41
CA SER A 35 17.59 -6.25 0.45
C SER A 35 17.36 -5.59 -0.91
N ASP A 36 16.14 -5.13 -1.21
CA ASP A 36 15.80 -4.50 -2.48
C ASP A 36 16.35 -3.06 -2.59
N GLY A 37 16.76 -2.48 -1.46
CA GLY A 37 17.40 -1.17 -1.35
C GLY A 37 16.45 -0.04 -0.93
N ASP A 38 16.90 1.20 -1.14
CA ASP A 38 16.18 2.40 -0.73
C ASP A 38 15.44 3.05 -1.90
N PHE A 39 14.17 3.36 -1.69
CA PHE A 39 13.29 3.95 -2.69
C PHE A 39 12.74 5.29 -2.21
N SER A 40 12.74 6.28 -3.09
CA SER A 40 11.96 7.50 -2.89
C SER A 40 10.46 7.21 -3.02
N ARG A 41 9.65 8.11 -2.48
CA ARG A 41 8.19 8.09 -2.64
C ARG A 41 7.77 7.88 -4.10
N ASP A 42 8.34 8.66 -5.02
CA ASP A 42 7.92 8.64 -6.43
C ASP A 42 8.30 7.32 -7.11
N GLN A 43 9.45 6.73 -6.74
CA GLN A 43 9.83 5.40 -7.20
C GLN A 43 8.86 4.32 -6.70
N LEU A 44 8.40 4.41 -5.45
CA LEU A 44 7.41 3.47 -4.91
C LEU A 44 6.06 3.61 -5.60
N ILE A 45 5.61 4.84 -5.89
CA ILE A 45 4.37 5.09 -6.65
C ILE A 45 4.47 4.41 -8.03
N THR A 46 5.56 4.66 -8.76
CA THR A 46 5.78 4.01 -10.06
C THR A 46 5.88 2.49 -9.95
N ALA A 47 6.47 1.95 -8.88
CA ALA A 47 6.54 0.52 -8.64
C ALA A 47 5.14 -0.11 -8.44
N VAL A 48 4.27 0.56 -7.68
CA VAL A 48 2.87 0.15 -7.45
C VAL A 48 2.05 0.23 -8.74
N GLU A 49 2.21 1.30 -9.53
CA GLU A 49 1.54 1.45 -10.83
C GLU A 49 1.93 0.35 -11.83
N LYS A 50 3.20 -0.06 -11.82
CA LYS A 50 3.74 -1.12 -12.68
C LYS A 50 3.53 -2.53 -12.13
N GLU A 51 3.04 -2.65 -10.90
CA GLU A 51 2.90 -3.92 -10.18
C GLU A 51 4.17 -4.78 -10.24
N ASN A 52 5.35 -4.19 -10.13
CA ASN A 52 6.59 -4.98 -10.06
C ASN A 52 6.74 -5.62 -8.66
N ASP A 53 7.80 -6.40 -8.43
CA ASP A 53 7.99 -7.11 -7.17
C ASP A 53 7.95 -6.19 -5.94
N VAL A 54 8.61 -5.03 -6.02
CA VAL A 54 8.58 -4.01 -4.97
C VAL A 54 7.18 -3.42 -4.80
N GLY A 55 6.49 -3.11 -5.90
CA GLY A 55 5.13 -2.57 -5.89
C GLY A 55 4.13 -3.52 -5.25
N ARG A 56 4.16 -4.80 -5.61
CA ARG A 56 3.33 -5.85 -5.01
C ARG A 56 3.59 -5.98 -3.51
N LYS A 57 4.86 -6.04 -3.11
CA LYS A 57 5.27 -6.09 -1.70
C LYS A 57 4.76 -4.90 -0.90
N ILE A 58 4.80 -3.69 -1.46
CA ILE A 58 4.25 -2.48 -0.83
C ILE A 58 2.73 -2.56 -0.68
N ILE A 59 2.02 -3.03 -1.72
CA ILE A 59 0.56 -3.22 -1.64
C ILE A 59 0.22 -4.18 -0.50
N ASP A 60 0.91 -5.31 -0.42
CA ASP A 60 0.68 -6.34 0.60
C ASP A 60 0.92 -5.78 2.01
N VAL A 61 2.06 -5.11 2.24
CA VAL A 61 2.40 -4.52 3.54
C VAL A 61 1.39 -3.43 3.94
N GLN A 62 0.97 -2.57 3.01
CA GLN A 62 0.00 -1.51 3.31
C GLN A 62 -1.39 -2.09 3.63
N LEU A 63 -1.82 -3.14 2.92
CA LEU A 63 -3.07 -3.83 3.23
C LEU A 63 -3.01 -4.58 4.55
N GLU A 64 -1.88 -5.25 4.85
CA GLU A 64 -1.63 -5.89 6.13
C GLU A 64 -1.70 -4.88 7.27
N PHE A 65 -1.03 -3.74 7.14
CA PHE A 65 -1.11 -2.65 8.11
C PHE A 65 -2.55 -2.19 8.37
N LEU A 66 -3.36 -2.00 7.32
CA LEU A 66 -4.77 -1.59 7.46
C LEU A 66 -5.62 -2.67 8.15
N ARG A 67 -5.36 -3.95 7.86
CA ARG A 67 -6.04 -5.07 8.51
C ARG A 67 -5.65 -5.15 9.99
N SER A 68 -4.37 -5.04 10.31
CA SER A 68 -3.88 -5.03 11.69
C SER A 68 -4.47 -3.86 12.47
N LEU A 69 -4.49 -2.66 11.87
CA LEU A 69 -5.09 -1.47 12.48
C LEU A 69 -6.58 -1.68 12.80
N LYS A 70 -7.34 -2.32 11.90
CA LYS A 70 -8.74 -2.67 12.15
C LYS A 70 -8.89 -3.62 13.35
N GLU A 71 -7.99 -4.58 13.50
CA GLU A 71 -7.99 -5.53 14.62
C GLU A 71 -7.38 -4.93 15.91
N GLY A 72 -6.94 -3.66 15.88
CA GLY A 72 -6.29 -3.00 17.03
C GLY A 72 -4.86 -3.48 17.29
N ILE A 73 -4.26 -4.17 16.32
CA ILE A 73 -2.89 -4.67 16.36
C ILE A 73 -2.02 -3.66 15.62
N LEU A 74 -1.04 -3.07 16.29
CA LEU A 74 0.00 -2.31 15.62
C LEU A 74 1.16 -3.28 15.35
N PRO A 75 1.62 -3.43 14.10
CA PRO A 75 2.84 -4.18 13.84
C PRO A 75 4.00 -3.51 14.58
N ASP A 76 4.80 -4.31 15.28
CA ASP A 76 6.02 -3.82 15.92
C ASP A 76 6.95 -3.22 14.86
N GLU A 77 7.49 -2.02 15.13
CA GLU A 77 8.40 -1.26 14.24
C GLU A 77 9.75 -1.95 14.03
#